data_AF-F3QV49-F1
#
_entry.id   AF-F3QV49-F1
#
_cell.length_a   1.000
_cell.length_b   1.000
_cell.length_c   1.000
_cell.angle_alpha   90.00
_cell.angle_beta   90.00
_cell.angle_gamma   90.00
#
_symmetry.space_group_name_H-M   'P 1'
#
loop_
_entity.id
_entity.type
_entity.pdbx_description
1 polymer ?
#
loop_
_entity_poly.entity_id
_entity_poly.type
_entity_poly.pdbx_seq_one_letter_code
_entity_poly.pdbx_strand_id
1 'polypeptide(L)' 'MLFNFTDIMKIPGLSFSLKRALGVTAAKQKISRKTGVPMTKQGLERKVGRFVINTIFGTRKK' A
#
# COMPACT_ATOMS: atom_id res chain seq x y z
N MET A 1 -6.84 -19.54 23.21
CA MET A 1 -5.40 -19.37 23.49
C MET A 1 -4.68 -18.98 22.20
N LEU A 2 -4.79 -17.71 21.79
CA LEU A 2 -3.90 -16.98 20.87
C LEU A 2 -4.26 -15.50 21.07
N PHE A 3 -3.44 -14.77 21.81
CA PHE A 3 -3.66 -13.36 22.13
C PHE A 3 -3.51 -12.51 20.85
N ASN A 4 -4.63 -12.08 20.27
CA ASN A 4 -4.62 -11.13 19.15
C ASN A 4 -4.43 -9.72 19.72
N PHE A 5 -3.28 -9.11 19.42
CA PHE A 5 -2.89 -7.75 19.83
C PHE A 5 -3.84 -6.64 19.34
N THR A 6 -4.85 -6.98 18.53
CA THR A 6 -5.89 -6.08 18.02
C THR A 6 -6.85 -5.55 19.08
N ASP A 7 -6.96 -6.21 20.24
CA ASP A 7 -7.91 -5.80 21.29
C ASP A 7 -7.38 -4.72 22.24
N ILE A 8 -6.06 -4.45 22.27
CA ILE A 8 -5.46 -3.43 23.15
C ILE A 8 -5.78 -1.99 22.69
N MET A 9 -6.22 -1.80 21.43
CA MET A 9 -6.40 -0.47 20.82
C MET A 9 -7.85 -0.15 20.45
N LYS A 10 -8.81 -0.64 21.24
CA LYS A 10 -10.24 -0.34 21.09
C LYS A 10 -10.62 1.03 21.69
N ILE A 11 -9.87 2.08 21.35
CA ILE A 11 -10.43 3.44 21.37
C ILE A 11 -11.12 3.61 20.01
N PRO A 12 -12.46 3.76 19.96
CA PRO A 12 -13.17 3.92 18.69
C PRO A 12 -12.61 5.14 17.95
N GLY A 13 -11.93 4.91 16.81
CA GLY A 13 -11.34 5.97 15.97
C GLY A 13 -9.81 6.08 15.99
N LEU A 14 -9.09 5.36 16.86
CA LEU A 14 -7.62 5.38 16.91
C LEU A 14 -7.04 3.97 16.80
N SER A 15 -7.00 3.42 15.58
CA SER A 15 -6.24 2.20 15.28
C SER A 15 -4.75 2.55 15.21
N PHE A 16 -4.12 2.68 16.38
CA PHE A 16 -2.68 2.85 16.44
C PHE A 16 -2.01 1.53 16.01
N SER A 17 -0.88 1.61 15.32
CA SER A 17 -0.16 0.43 14.86
C SER A 17 1.31 0.69 15.04
N LEU A 18 2.06 -0.27 15.58
CA LEU A 18 3.50 -0.14 15.78
C LEU A 18 4.23 0.18 14.47
N LYS A 19 3.74 -0.30 13.32
CA LYS A 19 4.31 0.03 12.01
C LYS A 19 4.22 1.53 11.67
N ARG A 20 3.22 2.22 12.23
CA ARG A 20 3.05 3.67 12.10
C ARG A 20 3.89 4.44 13.14
N ALA A 21 3.96 3.93 14.37
CA ALA A 21 4.81 4.48 15.44
C ALA A 21 6.31 4.41 15.08
N LEU A 22 6.75 3.30 14.49
CA LEU A 22 8.10 3.09 13.98
C LEU A 22 8.40 3.90 12.70
N GLY A 23 7.43 4.64 12.16
CA GLY A 23 7.64 5.51 11.00
C GLY A 23 7.80 4.82 9.64
N VAL A 24 7.78 3.47 9.59
CA VAL A 24 7.92 2.69 8.34
C VAL A 24 6.84 3.07 7.32
N THR A 25 5.60 3.29 7.79
CA THR A 25 4.50 3.75 6.94
C THR A 25 4.76 5.15 6.36
N ALA A 26 5.27 6.07 7.18
CA ALA A 26 5.58 7.43 6.75
C ALA A 26 6.71 7.46 5.72
N ALA A 27 7.74 6.63 5.88
CA ALA A 27 8.83 6.49 4.92
C ALA A 27 8.32 6.00 3.56
N LYS A 28 7.52 4.92 3.53
CA LYS A 28 6.91 4.42 2.29
C LYS A 28 6.05 5.47 1.59
N GLN A 29 5.30 6.26 2.37
CA GLN A 29 4.44 7.30 1.83
C GLN A 29 5.24 8.47 1.26
N LYS A 30 6.33 8.89 1.93
CA LYS A 30 7.25 9.93 1.42
C LYS A 30 7.88 9.51 0.10
N ILE A 31 8.34 8.26 0.00
CA ILE A 31 8.92 7.72 -1.24
C ILE A 31 7.86 7.70 -2.34
N SER A 32 6.66 7.20 -2.07
CA SER A 32 5.57 7.14 -3.05
C SER A 32 5.15 8.51 -3.57
N ARG A 33 5.13 9.55 -2.71
CA ARG A 33 4.84 10.94 -3.10
C ARG A 33 5.95 11.54 -3.96
N LYS A 34 7.21 11.22 -3.65
CA LYS A 34 8.38 11.72 -4.42
C LYS A 34 8.50 11.05 -5.78
N THR A 35 8.29 9.73 -5.86
CA THR A 35 8.47 8.96 -7.10
C THR A 35 7.19 8.85 -7.93
N GLY A 36 6.01 9.14 -7.37
CA GLY A 36 4.71 8.92 -8.03
C GLY A 36 4.38 7.44 -8.29
N VAL A 37 5.20 6.53 -7.76
CA VAL A 37 5.02 5.08 -7.88
C VAL A 37 4.36 4.57 -6.60
N PRO A 38 3.26 3.80 -6.70
CA PRO A 38 2.66 3.18 -5.53
C PRO A 38 3.63 2.17 -4.94
N MET A 39 4.05 2.39 -3.69
CA MET A 39 4.88 1.44 -2.94
C MET A 39 4.04 0.34 -2.25
N THR A 40 2.78 0.18 -2.69
CA THR A 40 1.89 -0.89 -2.26
C THR A 40 1.93 -2.03 -3.27
N LYS A 41 1.88 -3.28 -2.80
CA LYS A 41 1.90 -4.46 -3.66
C LYS A 41 0.79 -4.41 -4.71
N GLN A 42 -0.45 -4.14 -4.28
CA GLN A 42 -1.60 -4.02 -5.17
C GLN A 42 -1.48 -2.87 -6.17
N GLY A 43 -0.93 -1.71 -5.77
CA GLY A 43 -0.78 -0.58 -6.67
C GLY A 43 0.29 -0.82 -7.74
N LEU A 44 1.38 -1.51 -7.37
CA LEU A 44 2.41 -1.93 -8.29
C LEU A 44 1.89 -2.98 -9.27
N GLU A 45 1.19 -4.00 -8.78
CA GLU A 45 0.53 -5.03 -9.60
C GLU A 45 -0.43 -4.44 -10.64
N ARG A 46 -1.20 -3.39 -10.29
CA ARG A 46 -2.09 -2.71 -11.25
C ARG A 46 -1.32 -1.96 -12.34
N LYS A 47 -0.21 -1.29 -11.99
CA LYS A 47 0.62 -0.59 -12.98
C LYS A 47 1.34 -1.58 -13.91
N VAL A 48 1.94 -2.62 -13.33
CA VAL A 48 2.64 -3.67 -14.09
C VAL A 48 1.65 -4.46 -14.94
N GLY A 49 0.52 -4.89 -14.37
CA GLY A 49 -0.52 -5.60 -15.11
C GLY A 49 -1.06 -4.75 -16.26
N ARG A 50 -1.32 -3.45 -16.06
CA ARG A 50 -1.74 -2.57 -17.15
C ARG A 50 -0.66 -2.41 -18.21
N PHE A 51 0.61 -2.30 -17.81
CA PHE A 51 1.73 -2.23 -18.75
C PHE A 51 1.85 -3.52 -19.58
N VAL A 52 1.85 -4.68 -18.94
CA VAL A 52 1.94 -5.99 -19.60
C VAL A 52 0.77 -6.20 -20.55
N ILE A 53 -0.48 -5.92 -20.11
CA ILE A 53 -1.66 -6.05 -20.97
C ILE A 53 -1.58 -5.09 -22.17
N ASN A 54 -1.19 -3.84 -21.96
CA ASN A 54 -1.06 -2.87 -23.05
C ASN A 54 0.05 -3.28 -24.04
N THR A 55 1.17 -3.81 -23.56
CA THR A 55 2.30 -4.25 -24.39
C THR A 55 1.97 -5.52 -25.18
N ILE A 56 1.28 -6.48 -24.56
CA ILE A 56 0.92 -7.76 -25.20
C ILE A 56 -0.27 -7.59 -26.14
N PHE A 57 -1.34 -6.94 -25.70
CA PHE A 57 -2.60 -6.86 -26.45
C PHE A 57 -2.72 -5.58 -27.28
N GLY A 58 -1.74 -4.67 -27.23
CA GLY A 58 -1.73 -3.45 -28.04
C GLY A 58 -2.96 -2.57 -27.83
N THR A 59 -3.71 -2.76 -26.73
CA THR A 59 -4.99 -2.09 -26.49
C THR A 59 -4.75 -0.63 -26.08
N ARG A 60 -4.38 0.18 -27.09
CA ARG A 60 -4.48 1.63 -27.07
C ARG A 60 -5.97 1.96 -26.96
N LYS A 61 -6.52 1.93 -25.74
CA LYS A 61 -7.75 2.67 -25.47
C LYS A 61 -7.43 4.14 -25.75
N LYS A 62 -8.02 4.63 -26.84
CA LYS A 62 -8.14 6.05 -27.18
C LYS A 62 -8.83 6.79 -26.04
#